data_AF-A0A7V9C3W6-F1
#
_entry.id   AF-A0A7V9C3W6-F1
#
_cell.length_a   1.000
_cell.length_b   1.000
_cell.length_c   1.000
_cell.angle_alpha   90.00
_cell.angle_beta   90.00
_cell.angle_gamma   90.00
#
_symmetry.space_group_name_H-M   'P 1'
#
loop_
_entity.id
_entity.type
_entity.pdbx_description
1 polymer ?
#
loop_
_entity_poly.entity_id
_entity_poly.type
_entity_poly.pdbx_seq_one_letter_code
_entity_poly.pdbx_strand_id
1 'polypeptide(L)'
;MNFLDFLRQNWSELVTLTREHVFLVFVSTGLAIMFGVPLGILLTRIRSLQTPILGFANIMQTVPSLALFGLLIPIPFIGGIGARTAIIALCLYALLPVIRNTVTGILGIDPKVREAAVAMGMTDW
;
A
#
# COMPACT_ATOMS: atom_id res chain seq x y z
N MET A 1 -36.56 3.74 16.75
CA MET A 1 -35.51 2.75 17.10
C MET A 1 -34.38 3.52 17.74
N ASN A 2 -33.95 3.16 18.95
CA ASN A 2 -32.81 3.81 19.57
C ASN A 2 -31.51 3.27 18.94
N PHE A 3 -30.41 4.03 19.02
CA PHE A 3 -29.13 3.63 18.44
C PHE A 3 -28.63 2.28 18.97
N LEU A 4 -28.83 2.04 20.27
CA LEU A 4 -28.48 0.78 20.93
C LEU A 4 -29.27 -0.42 20.38
N ASP A 5 -30.54 -0.22 20.00
CA ASP A 5 -31.36 -1.27 19.43
C ASP A 5 -30.90 -1.61 18.01
N PHE A 6 -30.55 -0.59 17.21
CA PHE A 6 -29.97 -0.77 15.88
C PHE A 6 -28.64 -1.53 15.93
N LEU A 7 -27.74 -1.17 16.85
CA LEU A 7 -26.47 -1.87 17.04
C LEU A 7 -26.68 -3.32 17.46
N ARG A 8 -27.59 -3.57 18.42
CA ARG A 8 -27.88 -4.92 18.91
C ARG A 8 -28.48 -5.79 17.81
N GLN A 9 -29.32 -5.22 16.95
CA GLN A 9 -29.96 -5.93 15.84
C GLN A 9 -28.97 -6.26 14.71
N ASN A 10 -28.01 -5.37 14.43
CA ASN A 10 -27.03 -5.54 13.34
C ASN A 10 -25.66 -6.02 13.80
N TRP A 11 -25.51 -6.42 15.08
CA TRP A 11 -24.20 -6.75 15.66
C TRP A 11 -23.45 -7.85 14.90
N SER A 12 -24.17 -8.90 14.49
CA SER A 12 -23.59 -10.01 13.70
C SER A 12 -23.10 -9.56 12.33
N GLU A 13 -23.83 -8.65 11.67
CA GLU A 13 -23.46 -8.11 10.37
C GLU A 13 -22.24 -7.19 10.49
N LEU A 14 -22.22 -6.30 11.49
CA LEU A 14 -21.07 -5.44 11.77
C LEU A 14 -19.79 -6.24 12.00
N VAL A 15 -19.84 -7.31 12.80
CA VAL A 15 -18.67 -8.17 13.03
C VAL A 15 -18.21 -8.85 11.73
N THR A 16 -19.14 -9.31 10.90
CA THR A 16 -18.83 -9.96 9.62
C THR A 16 -18.15 -8.99 8.65
N LEU A 17 -18.75 -7.81 8.43
CA LEU A 17 -18.19 -6.77 7.57
C LEU A 17 -16.84 -6.26 8.08
N THR A 18 -16.67 -6.13 9.40
CA THR A 18 -15.38 -5.76 10.00
C THR A 18 -14.32 -6.80 9.69
N ARG A 19 -14.65 -8.09 9.81
CA ARG A 19 -13.71 -9.17 9.48
C ARG A 19 -13.34 -9.17 8.00
N GLU A 20 -14.31 -8.99 7.11
CA GLU A 20 -14.05 -8.86 5.68
C GLU A 20 -13.15 -7.67 5.36
N HIS A 21 -13.41 -6.52 5.99
CA HIS A 21 -12.59 -5.33 5.81
C HIS A 21 -11.14 -5.57 6.28
N VAL A 22 -10.95 -6.14 7.48
CA VAL A 22 -9.62 -6.48 8.02
C VAL A 22 -8.90 -7.44 7.08
N PHE A 23 -9.58 -8.46 6.56
CA PHE A 23 -9.00 -9.39 5.60
C PHE A 23 -8.53 -8.68 4.33
N LEU A 24 -9.38 -7.84 3.72
CA LEU A 24 -9.05 -7.09 2.52
C LEU A 24 -7.85 -6.16 2.74
N VAL A 25 -7.85 -5.40 3.85
CA VAL A 25 -6.76 -4.48 4.20
C VAL A 25 -5.46 -5.25 4.42
N PHE A 26 -5.49 -6.35 5.18
CA PHE A 26 -4.29 -7.11 5.49
C PHE A 26 -3.67 -7.73 4.24
N VAL A 27 -4.47 -8.35 3.38
CA VAL A 27 -3.98 -8.97 2.14
C VAL A 27 -3.46 -7.93 1.16
N SER A 28 -4.22 -6.85 0.93
CA SER A 28 -3.81 -5.79 -0.02
C SER A 28 -2.56 -5.05 0.45
N THR A 29 -2.48 -4.70 1.74
CA THR A 29 -1.31 -4.04 2.32
C THR A 29 -0.10 -4.98 2.35
N GLY A 30 -0.30 -6.27 2.67
CA GLY A 30 0.76 -7.26 2.64
C GLY A 30 1.38 -7.41 1.25
N LEU A 31 0.57 -7.45 0.20
CA LEU A 31 1.04 -7.43 -1.19
C LEU A 31 1.76 -6.11 -1.52
N ALA A 32 1.20 -4.96 -1.12
CA ALA A 32 1.84 -3.67 -1.33
C ALA A 32 3.20 -3.54 -0.63
N ILE A 33 3.36 -4.11 0.57
CA ILE A 33 4.64 -4.19 1.28
C ILE A 33 5.62 -5.10 0.55
N MET A 34 5.17 -6.29 0.14
CA MET A 34 5.98 -7.28 -0.54
C MET A 34 6.64 -6.73 -1.82
N PHE A 35 5.94 -5.87 -2.57
CA PHE A 35 6.50 -5.21 -3.76
C PHE A 35 7.10 -3.83 -3.47
N GLY A 36 6.44 -3.03 -2.63
CA GLY A 36 6.78 -1.64 -2.38
C GLY A 36 8.03 -1.44 -1.55
N VAL A 37 8.33 -2.33 -0.60
CA VAL A 37 9.57 -2.25 0.20
C VAL A 37 10.81 -2.56 -0.66
N PRO A 38 10.88 -3.68 -1.41
CA PRO A 38 12.01 -3.91 -2.32
C PRO A 38 12.20 -2.79 -3.34
N LEU A 39 11.09 -2.30 -3.92
CA LEU A 39 11.14 -1.18 -4.87
C LEU A 39 11.63 0.12 -4.20
N GLY A 40 11.18 0.41 -2.98
CA GLY A 40 11.63 1.55 -2.19
C GLY A 40 13.13 1.49 -1.84
N ILE A 41 13.64 0.31 -1.48
CA ILE A 41 15.08 0.07 -1.26
C ILE A 41 15.87 0.25 -2.55
N LEU A 42 15.38 -0.26 -3.68
CA LEU A 42 16.04 -0.07 -4.98
C LEU A 42 16.12 1.43 -5.35
N LEU A 43 15.06 2.17 -5.06
CA LEU A 43 14.98 3.61 -5.29
C LEU A 43 15.94 4.43 -4.44
N THR A 44 16.34 3.97 -3.26
CA THR A 44 17.34 4.68 -2.45
C THR A 44 18.74 4.56 -3.06
N ARG A 45 18.99 3.52 -3.86
CA ARG A 45 20.25 3.30 -4.58
C ARG A 45 20.27 4.01 -5.93
N ILE A 46 19.17 3.96 -6.69
CA ILE A 46 19.08 4.53 -8.05
C ILE A 46 18.25 5.82 -8.03
N ARG A 47 18.88 6.93 -7.68
CA ARG A 47 18.20 8.22 -7.49
C ARG A 47 17.48 8.73 -8.75
N SER A 48 17.95 8.39 -9.95
CA SER A 48 17.30 8.75 -11.22
C SER A 48 15.93 8.11 -11.41
N LEU A 49 15.67 6.96 -10.76
CA LEU A 49 14.37 6.28 -10.83
C LEU A 49 13.35 6.84 -9.82
N GLN A 50 13.79 7.60 -8.81
CA GLN A 50 12.88 8.14 -7.79
C GLN A 50 11.80 9.03 -8.39
N THR A 51 12.21 10.02 -9.20
CA THR A 51 11.29 10.98 -9.83
C THR A 51 10.24 10.30 -10.72
N PRO A 52 10.59 9.43 -11.69
CA PRO A 52 9.59 8.79 -12.55
C PRO A 52 8.69 7.82 -11.78
N ILE A 53 9.22 7.01 -10.86
CA ILE A 53 8.42 6.01 -10.14
C ILE A 53 7.47 6.69 -9.15
N LEU A 54 7.95 7.65 -8.36
CA LEU A 54 7.08 8.40 -7.44
C LEU A 54 6.09 9.28 -8.21
N GLY A 55 6.48 9.84 -9.36
CA GLY A 55 5.59 10.60 -10.24
C GLY A 55 4.44 9.75 -10.77
N PHE A 56 4.75 8.59 -11.35
CA PHE A 56 3.74 7.63 -11.82
C PHE A 56 2.78 7.22 -10.70
N ALA A 57 3.34 6.86 -9.55
CA ALA A 57 2.58 6.42 -8.41
C ALA A 57 1.68 7.55 -7.84
N ASN A 58 2.11 8.82 -7.91
CA ASN A 58 1.27 9.97 -7.56
C ASN A 58 0.08 10.11 -8.52
N ILE A 59 0.30 9.93 -9.83
CA ILE A 59 -0.77 9.96 -10.83
C ILE A 59 -1.79 8.84 -10.56
N MET A 60 -1.34 7.66 -10.15
CA MET A 60 -2.27 6.57 -9.81
C MET A 60 -3.15 6.92 -8.60
N GLN A 61 -2.62 7.63 -7.60
CA GLN A 61 -3.39 8.05 -6.43
C GLN A 61 -4.37 9.21 -6.70
N THR A 62 -4.21 9.97 -7.78
CA THR A 62 -5.19 11.02 -8.12
C THR A 62 -6.48 10.46 -8.72
N VAL A 63 -6.46 9.22 -9.23
CA VAL A 63 -7.65 8.55 -9.75
C VAL A 63 -8.58 8.20 -8.59
N PRO A 64 -9.81 8.72 -8.49
CA PRO A 64 -10.72 8.39 -7.40
C PRO A 64 -10.97 6.88 -7.28
N SER A 65 -11.12 6.36 -6.05
CA SER A 65 -11.25 4.92 -5.82
C SER A 65 -12.43 4.31 -6.59
N LEU A 66 -13.58 4.99 -6.59
CA LEU A 66 -14.76 4.61 -7.39
C LEU A 66 -14.47 4.52 -8.90
N ALA A 67 -13.70 5.47 -9.44
CA ALA A 67 -13.31 5.47 -10.85
C ALA A 67 -12.33 4.33 -11.15
N LEU A 68 -11.39 4.04 -10.25
CA LEU A 68 -10.48 2.91 -10.37
C LEU A 68 -11.24 1.58 -10.39
N PHE A 69 -12.25 1.41 -9.53
CA PHE A 69 -13.15 0.25 -9.62
C PHE A 69 -13.85 0.18 -10.99
N GLY A 70 -14.40 1.30 -11.48
CA GLY A 70 -15.01 1.37 -12.81
C GLY A 70 -14.06 0.97 -13.94
N LEU A 71 -12.78 1.31 -13.84
CA LEU A 71 -11.74 0.92 -14.80
C LEU A 71 -11.35 -0.55 -14.69
N LEU A 72 -11.34 -1.12 -13.48
CA LEU A 72 -10.94 -2.51 -13.25
C LEU A 72 -12.06 -3.51 -13.54
N ILE A 73 -13.32 -3.18 -13.28
CA ILE A 73 -14.49 -4.07 -13.49
C ILE A 73 -14.51 -4.72 -14.90
N PRO A 74 -14.34 -3.98 -16.02
CA PRO A 74 -14.44 -4.56 -17.36
C PRO A 74 -13.20 -5.35 -17.80
N ILE A 75 -12.12 -5.36 -17.02
CA ILE A 75 -10.87 -6.04 -17.39
C ILE A 75 -11.05 -7.57 -17.27
N PRO A 76 -10.91 -8.34 -18.37
CA PRO A 76 -11.01 -9.79 -18.29
C PRO A 76 -9.89 -10.39 -17.43
N PHE A 77 -10.18 -11.50 -16.73
CA PHE A 77 -9.29 -12.24 -15.80
C PHE A 77 -8.93 -11.55 -14.47
N ILE A 78 -8.84 -10.22 -14.45
CA ILE A 78 -8.37 -9.44 -13.30
C ILE A 78 -9.52 -8.66 -12.63
N GLY A 79 -10.53 -8.26 -13.43
CA GLY A 79 -11.69 -7.48 -13.03
C GLY A 79 -12.88 -8.25 -12.45
N GLY A 80 -14.02 -7.56 -12.38
CA GLY A 80 -15.28 -8.04 -11.79
C GLY A 80 -15.68 -7.31 -10.50
N ILE A 81 -16.83 -7.68 -9.94
CA ILE A 81 -17.29 -7.18 -8.64
C ILE A 81 -16.88 -8.21 -7.58
N GLY A 82 -16.13 -7.77 -6.56
CA GLY A 82 -15.77 -8.63 -5.42
C GLY A 82 -14.39 -8.35 -4.83
N ALA A 83 -13.97 -9.25 -3.94
CA ALA A 83 -12.74 -9.11 -3.14
C ALA A 83 -11.47 -8.98 -3.98
N ARG A 84 -11.35 -9.71 -5.11
CA ARG A 84 -10.17 -9.65 -5.99
C ARG A 84 -9.91 -8.23 -6.50
N THR A 85 -10.92 -7.61 -7.10
CA THR A 85 -10.83 -6.26 -7.65
C THR A 85 -10.51 -5.25 -6.56
N ALA A 86 -11.14 -5.40 -5.38
CA ALA A 86 -10.85 -4.56 -4.22
C ALA A 86 -9.39 -4.70 -3.76
N ILE A 87 -8.86 -5.92 -3.66
CA ILE A 87 -7.46 -6.16 -3.27
C ILE A 87 -6.50 -5.47 -4.24
N ILE A 88 -6.75 -5.56 -5.54
CA ILE A 88 -5.89 -4.93 -6.56
C ILE A 88 -5.93 -3.41 -6.45
N ALA A 89 -7.13 -2.82 -6.38
CA ALA A 89 -7.29 -1.39 -6.22
C ALA A 89 -6.60 -0.87 -4.94
N LEU A 90 -6.85 -1.54 -3.80
CA LEU A 90 -6.25 -1.20 -2.52
C LEU A 90 -4.74 -1.37 -2.54
N CYS A 91 -4.22 -2.41 -3.19
CA CYS A 91 -2.78 -2.64 -3.33
C CYS A 91 -2.12 -1.51 -4.13
N LEU A 92 -2.68 -1.10 -5.26
CA LEU A 92 -2.15 0.01 -6.07
C LEU A 92 -2.12 1.31 -5.28
N TYR A 93 -3.16 1.57 -4.49
CA TYR A 93 -3.25 2.74 -3.62
C TYR A 93 -2.22 2.71 -2.48
N ALA A 94 -2.05 1.56 -1.83
CA ALA A 94 -1.09 1.38 -0.76
C ALA A 94 0.37 1.37 -1.25
N LEU A 95 0.61 1.06 -2.53
CA LEU A 95 1.95 0.93 -3.09
C LEU A 95 2.75 2.25 -3.03
N LEU A 96 2.15 3.38 -3.42
CA LEU A 96 2.85 4.68 -3.36
C LEU A 96 3.30 5.05 -1.93
N PRO A 97 2.42 5.12 -0.91
CA PRO A 97 2.84 5.49 0.43
C PRO A 97 3.86 4.48 0.99
N VAL A 98 3.74 3.19 0.70
CA VAL A 98 4.75 2.19 1.11
C VAL A 98 6.12 2.49 0.49
N ILE A 99 6.18 2.73 -0.83
CA ILE A 99 7.44 3.07 -1.51
C ILE A 99 8.00 4.37 -0.95
N ARG A 100 7.18 5.42 -0.86
CA ARG A 100 7.59 6.75 -0.40
C ARG A 100 8.09 6.72 1.03
N ASN A 101 7.40 6.01 1.92
CA ASN A 101 7.80 5.86 3.32
C ASN A 101 9.09 5.04 3.44
N THR A 102 9.28 4.02 2.60
CA THR A 102 10.52 3.24 2.56
C THR A 102 11.70 4.12 2.13
N VAL A 103 11.56 4.86 1.03
CA VAL A 103 12.60 5.79 0.55
C VAL A 103 12.92 6.85 1.60
N THR A 104 11.89 7.49 2.15
CA THR A 104 12.06 8.56 3.15
C THR A 104 12.66 8.01 4.45
N GLY A 105 12.25 6.82 4.89
CA GLY A 105 12.77 6.18 6.09
C GLY A 105 14.25 5.84 5.97
N ILE A 106 14.68 5.30 4.81
CA ILE A 106 16.08 4.94 4.57
C ILE A 106 16.95 6.19 4.40
N LEU A 107 16.52 7.17 3.61
CA LEU A 107 17.28 8.40 3.39
C LEU A 107 17.31 9.33 4.62
N GLY A 108 16.37 9.16 5.55
CA GLY A 108 16.29 9.93 6.78
C GLY A 108 17.17 9.42 7.93
N ILE A 109 17.93 8.33 7.73
CA ILE A 109 18.85 7.80 8.74
C ILE A 109 19.98 8.81 9.01
N ASP A 110 20.30 9.04 10.28
CA ASP A 110 21.41 9.94 10.68
C ASP A 110 22.73 9.51 10.00
N PRO A 111 23.41 10.41 9.28
CA PRO A 111 24.71 10.14 8.68
C PRO A 111 25.72 9.49 9.63
N LYS A 112 25.69 9.82 10.93
CA LYS A 112 26.58 9.21 11.94
C LYS A 112 26.36 7.71 12.11
N VAL A 113 25.12 7.25 11.98
CA VAL A 113 24.79 5.81 12.02
C VAL A 113 25.37 5.12 10.80
N ARG A 114 25.32 5.77 9.63
CA ARG A 114 25.91 5.24 8.39
C ARG A 114 27.44 5.21 8.46
N GLU A 115 28.07 6.26 8.99
CA GLU A 115 29.53 6.30 9.22
C GLU A 115 29.98 5.19 10.17
N ALA A 116 29.24 4.97 11.27
CA ALA A 116 29.51 3.88 12.20
C ALA A 116 29.39 2.50 11.54
N ALA A 117 28.37 2.28 10.71
CA ALA A 117 28.21 1.03 9.95
C ALA A 117 29.40 0.77 9.02
N VAL A 118 29.88 1.80 8.30
CA VAL A 118 31.07 1.72 7.44
C VAL A 118 32.33 1.44 8.27
N ALA A 119 32.50 2.10 9.42
CA ALA A 119 33.64 1.87 10.32
C ALA A 119 33.68 0.45 10.89
N MET A 120 32.52 -0.19 11.03
CA MET A 120 32.38 -1.60 11.43
C MET A 120 32.60 -2.59 10.26
N GLY A 121 32.92 -2.11 9.06
CA GLY A 121 33.17 -2.93 7.89
C GLY A 121 31.91 -3.38 7.13
N MET A 122 30.75 -2.76 7.38
CA MET A 122 29.54 -3.06 6.62
C MET A 122 29.67 -2.53 5.18
N THR A 123 29.32 -3.39 4.23
CA THR A 123 29.33 -3.12 2.79
C THR A 123 27.92 -2.79 2.28
N ASP A 124 27.83 -2.03 1.20
CA ASP A 124 26.58 -1.45 0.65
C ASP A 124 25.67 -2.46 -0.11
N TRP A 125 25.73 -3.77 0.23
CA TRP A 125 25.03 -4.85 -0.48
C TRP A 125 23.52 -4.87 -0.25
#